data_AF-A0A2A3MCK6-F1
#
_entry.id   AF-A0A2A3MCK6-F1
#
_cell.length_a   1.000
_cell.length_b   1.000
_cell.length_c   1.000
_cell.angle_alpha   90.00
_cell.angle_beta   90.00
_cell.angle_gamma   90.00
#
_symmetry.space_group_name_H-M   'P 1'
#
loop_
_entity.id
_entity.type
_entity.pdbx_description
1 polymer ?
#
loop_
_entity_poly.entity_id
_entity_poly.type
_entity_poly.pdbx_seq_one_letter_code
_entity_poly.pdbx_strand_id
1 'polypeptide(L)'
;MPPVDERRLALWRALSELFLDTEPDDVTFDYIARVVRESGYLPMQVKQVLWAELFPVLAGNLRSVAGEWAGWSDDWLLAHIKPVTELAPLGGRGGVAREIRRCWQAVALRLPSDFE
;
A
#
# COMPACT_ATOMS: atom_id res chain seq x y z
N MET A 1 -6.47 20.98 -0.14
CA MET A 1 -5.69 19.81 0.30
C MET A 1 -4.23 20.24 0.39
N PRO A 2 -3.50 19.90 1.46
CA PRO A 2 -2.05 20.02 1.41
C PRO A 2 -1.53 19.15 0.26
N PRO A 3 -0.48 19.58 -0.45
CA PRO A 3 0.14 18.78 -1.49
C PRO A 3 0.63 17.44 -0.91
N VAL A 4 0.61 16.39 -1.72
CA VAL A 4 1.25 15.11 -1.40
C VAL A 4 2.73 15.38 -1.20
N ASP A 5 3.26 15.10 0.00
CA ASP A 5 4.69 15.26 0.29
C ASP A 5 5.48 14.03 -0.20
N GLU A 6 6.81 14.15 -0.27
CA GLU A 6 7.69 13.09 -0.74
C GLU A 6 7.55 11.80 0.10
N ARG A 7 7.25 11.94 1.41
CA ARG A 7 7.06 10.79 2.31
C ARG A 7 5.78 10.03 1.99
N ARG A 8 4.68 10.73 1.70
CA ARG A 8 3.42 10.13 1.27
C ARG A 8 3.57 9.43 -0.07
N LEU A 9 4.28 10.06 -1.02
CA LEU A 9 4.56 9.45 -2.33
C LEU A 9 5.44 8.21 -2.21
N ALA A 10 6.49 8.24 -1.39
CA ALA A 10 7.33 7.07 -1.12
C ALA A 10 6.52 5.92 -0.50
N LEU A 11 5.60 6.24 0.41
CA LEU A 11 4.71 5.26 1.03
C LEU A 11 3.72 4.67 0.01
N TRP A 12 3.15 5.48 -0.88
CA TRP A 12 2.31 5.01 -1.99
C TRP A 12 3.07 4.05 -2.88
N ARG A 13 4.27 4.43 -3.31
CA ARG A 13 5.11 3.59 -4.16
C ARG A 13 5.40 2.25 -3.50
N ALA A 14 5.89 2.25 -2.26
CA ALA A 14 6.23 1.02 -1.56
C ALA A 14 5.01 0.11 -1.34
N LEU A 15 3.90 0.64 -0.82
CA LEU A 15 2.69 -0.17 -0.58
C LEU A 15 2.01 -0.64 -1.88
N SER A 16 2.24 0.05 -3.01
CA SER A 16 1.69 -0.36 -4.30
C SER A 16 2.24 -1.71 -4.77
N GLU A 17 3.45 -2.09 -4.36
CA GLU A 17 4.05 -3.41 -4.66
C GLU A 17 3.14 -4.58 -4.21
N LEU A 18 2.33 -4.39 -3.17
CA LEU A 18 1.37 -5.40 -2.70
C LEU A 18 0.20 -5.65 -3.66
N PHE A 19 0.05 -4.82 -4.69
CA PHE A 19 -1.02 -4.90 -5.69
C PHE A 19 -0.54 -5.38 -7.07
N LEU A 20 0.75 -5.74 -7.19
CA LEU A 20 1.26 -6.40 -8.38
C LEU A 20 0.69 -7.82 -8.51
N ASP A 21 0.58 -8.31 -9.73
CA ASP A 21 0.10 -9.67 -10.03
C ASP A 21 1.16 -10.76 -9.79
N THR A 22 2.33 -10.37 -9.29
CA THR A 22 3.40 -11.23 -8.81
C THR A 22 3.33 -11.42 -7.29
N GLU A 23 3.66 -12.61 -6.79
CA GLU A 23 3.75 -12.84 -5.35
C GLU A 23 4.96 -12.11 -4.76
N PRO A 24 4.78 -11.20 -3.77
CA PRO A 24 5.89 -10.51 -3.14
C PRO A 24 6.78 -11.48 -2.35
N ASP A 25 8.08 -11.24 -2.39
CA ASP A 25 9.08 -11.99 -1.63
C ASP A 25 9.48 -11.27 -0.33
N ASP A 26 10.34 -11.92 0.46
CA ASP A 26 10.82 -11.36 1.72
C ASP A 26 11.58 -10.03 1.54
N VAL A 27 12.29 -9.86 0.43
CA VAL A 27 13.02 -8.62 0.11
C VAL A 27 12.04 -7.47 -0.12
N THR A 28 10.95 -7.74 -0.83
CA THR A 28 9.86 -6.78 -1.03
C THR A 28 9.22 -6.40 0.29
N PHE A 29 8.91 -7.38 1.15
CA PHE A 29 8.35 -7.10 2.47
C PHE A 29 9.30 -6.28 3.36
N ASP A 30 10.60 -6.57 3.35
CA ASP A 30 11.62 -5.81 4.09
C ASP A 30 11.73 -4.37 3.57
N TYR A 31 11.70 -4.19 2.25
CA TYR A 31 11.70 -2.87 1.61
C TYR A 31 10.49 -2.04 2.05
N ILE A 32 9.29 -2.62 2.01
CA ILE A 32 8.06 -1.92 2.43
C ILE A 32 8.13 -1.55 3.90
N ALA A 33 8.52 -2.49 4.77
CA ALA A 33 8.64 -2.23 6.21
C ALA A 33 9.64 -1.10 6.50
N ARG A 34 10.77 -1.06 5.79
CA ARG A 34 11.74 0.04 5.90
C ARG A 34 11.12 1.39 5.54
N VAL A 35 10.42 1.49 4.40
CA VAL A 35 9.78 2.75 3.97
C VAL A 35 8.68 3.17 4.94
N VAL A 36 7.87 2.24 5.44
CA VAL A 36 6.86 2.50 6.46
C VAL A 36 7.51 3.14 7.70
N ARG A 37 8.61 2.55 8.20
CA ARG A 37 9.33 3.08 9.36
C ARG A 37 9.94 4.46 9.11
N GLU A 38 10.59 4.64 7.96
CA GLU A 38 11.26 5.90 7.59
C GLU A 38 10.27 7.04 7.32
N SER A 39 9.02 6.72 6.95
CA SER A 39 7.98 7.72 6.71
C SER A 39 7.56 8.50 7.96
N GLY A 40 7.70 7.89 9.15
CA GLY A 40 7.25 8.46 10.43
C GLY A 40 5.73 8.53 10.61
N TYR A 41 4.94 7.90 9.74
CA TYR A 41 3.49 7.79 9.91
C TYR A 41 3.12 6.83 11.03
N LEU A 42 2.06 7.16 11.77
CA LEU A 42 1.48 6.28 12.77
C LEU A 42 0.86 5.03 12.10
N PRO A 43 0.80 3.89 12.81
CA PRO A 43 0.20 2.66 12.27
C PRO A 43 -1.17 2.83 11.63
N MET A 44 -2.06 3.61 12.27
CA MET A 44 -3.39 3.90 11.73
C MET A 44 -3.32 4.68 10.42
N GLN A 45 -2.40 5.63 10.28
CA GLN A 45 -2.24 6.42 9.05
C GLN A 45 -1.73 5.55 7.89
N VAL A 46 -0.80 4.62 8.16
CA VAL A 46 -0.33 3.67 7.15
C VAL A 46 -1.46 2.73 6.71
N LYS A 47 -2.28 2.24 7.65
CA LYS A 47 -3.48 1.45 7.34
C LYS A 47 -4.48 2.25 6.49
N GLN A 48 -4.66 3.55 6.74
CA GLN A 48 -5.50 4.42 5.88
C GLN A 48 -4.94 4.54 4.46
N VAL A 49 -3.62 4.73 4.32
CA VAL A 49 -2.99 4.78 3.00
C VAL A 49 -3.22 3.46 2.24
N LEU A 50 -2.96 2.32 2.88
CA LEU A 50 -3.16 1.01 2.25
C LEU A 50 -4.62 0.79 1.83
N TRP A 51 -5.57 0.99 2.75
CA TRP A 51 -6.95 0.56 2.57
C TRP A 51 -7.90 1.60 1.99
N ALA A 52 -7.68 2.88 2.25
CA ALA A 52 -8.56 3.96 1.82
C ALA A 52 -8.02 4.67 0.56
N GLU A 53 -6.71 4.72 0.37
CA GLU A 53 -6.10 5.43 -0.77
C GLU A 53 -5.74 4.46 -1.90
N LEU A 54 -5.00 3.40 -1.60
CA LEU A 54 -4.47 2.48 -2.62
C LEU A 54 -5.47 1.39 -3.00
N PHE A 55 -6.02 0.67 -2.02
CA PHE A 55 -6.87 -0.49 -2.28
C PHE A 55 -8.03 -0.23 -3.27
N PRO A 56 -8.82 0.86 -3.16
CA PRO A 56 -9.94 1.09 -4.08
C PRO A 56 -9.50 1.29 -5.53
N VAL A 57 -8.28 1.78 -5.76
CA VAL A 57 -7.73 2.10 -7.08
C VAL A 57 -6.97 0.90 -7.65
N LEU A 58 -6.11 0.26 -6.84
CA LEU A 58 -5.14 -0.72 -7.31
C LEU A 58 -5.63 -2.17 -7.26
N ALA A 59 -6.67 -2.49 -6.47
CA ALA A 59 -7.19 -3.85 -6.34
C ALA A 59 -7.74 -4.44 -7.67
N GLY A 60 -7.94 -3.61 -8.70
CA GLY A 60 -8.23 -4.05 -10.06
C GLY A 60 -7.13 -4.92 -10.66
N ASN A 61 -5.86 -4.61 -10.37
CA ASN A 61 -4.71 -5.27 -10.97
C ASN A 61 -4.66 -6.76 -10.61
N LEU A 62 -4.86 -7.09 -9.33
CA LEU A 62 -4.94 -8.47 -8.83
C LEU A 62 -6.14 -9.29 -9.37
N ARG A 63 -7.09 -8.68 -10.10
CA ARG A 63 -8.22 -9.38 -10.71
C ARG A 63 -8.02 -9.71 -12.18
N SER A 64 -6.99 -9.16 -12.82
CA SER A 64 -6.73 -9.32 -14.25
C SER A 64 -5.30 -9.80 -14.44
N VAL A 65 -5.14 -11.08 -14.83
CA VAL A 65 -3.84 -11.66 -15.18
C VAL A 65 -3.49 -11.24 -16.62
N ALA A 66 -3.32 -9.94 -16.83
CA ALA A 66 -3.06 -9.36 -18.14
C ALA A 66 -1.68 -8.69 -18.17
N GLY A 67 -0.65 -9.51 -18.43
CA GLY A 67 0.73 -9.08 -18.66
C GLY A 67 1.53 -8.79 -17.38
N GLU A 68 2.86 -8.87 -17.46
CA GLU A 68 3.75 -8.49 -16.36
C GLU A 68 3.68 -6.97 -16.11
N TRP A 69 3.06 -6.55 -15.00
CA TRP A 69 3.04 -5.15 -14.62
C TRP A 69 4.33 -4.80 -13.86
N ALA A 70 5.06 -3.80 -14.34
CA ALA A 70 6.28 -3.29 -13.68
C ALA A 70 6.01 -2.25 -12.57
N GLY A 71 4.77 -2.19 -12.05
CA GLY A 71 4.34 -1.19 -11.07
C GLY A 71 3.79 0.11 -11.67
N TRP A 72 3.69 1.14 -10.83
CA TRP A 72 3.16 2.46 -11.19
C TRP A 72 4.25 3.53 -11.07
N SER A 73 4.34 4.42 -12.05
CA SER A 73 5.22 5.58 -11.96
C SER A 73 4.69 6.59 -10.94
N ASP A 74 5.59 7.41 -10.40
CA ASP A 74 5.25 8.49 -9.46
C ASP A 74 4.19 9.43 -10.05
N ASP A 75 4.31 9.81 -11.33
CA ASP A 75 3.33 10.63 -12.04
C ASP A 75 1.95 9.96 -12.11
N TRP A 76 1.92 8.65 -12.34
CA TRP A 76 0.66 7.91 -12.37
C TRP A 76 0.01 7.88 -10.99
N LEU A 77 0.78 7.61 -9.93
CA LEU A 77 0.29 7.60 -8.55
C LEU A 77 -0.26 8.96 -8.15
N LEU A 78 0.46 10.05 -8.46
CA LEU A 78 0.02 11.42 -8.19
C LEU A 78 -1.26 11.80 -8.96
N ALA A 79 -1.46 11.26 -10.16
CA ALA A 79 -2.64 11.53 -10.97
C ALA A 79 -3.89 10.74 -10.51
N HIS A 80 -3.72 9.55 -9.92
CA HIS A 80 -4.84 8.61 -9.67
C HIS A 80 -5.15 8.37 -8.19
N ILE A 81 -4.18 8.58 -7.28
CA ILE A 81 -4.37 8.38 -5.85
C ILE A 81 -4.66 9.72 -5.18
N LYS A 82 -5.63 9.73 -4.27
CA LYS A 82 -6.02 10.92 -3.51
C LYS A 82 -5.75 10.69 -2.03
N PRO A 83 -5.01 11.58 -1.34
CA PRO A 83 -4.79 11.44 0.08
C PRO A 83 -6.11 11.66 0.81
N VAL A 84 -6.37 10.78 1.77
CA VAL A 84 -7.50 10.85 2.66
C VAL A 84 -7.12 11.73 3.85
N THR A 85 -7.95 12.73 4.14
CA THR A 85 -7.73 13.71 5.22
C THR A 85 -8.40 13.31 6.53
N GLU A 86 -9.38 12.41 6.48
CA GLU A 86 -10.16 11.95 7.64
C GLU A 86 -10.15 10.42 7.68
N LEU A 87 -10.16 9.82 8.88
CA LEU A 87 -10.15 8.36 9.00
C LEU A 87 -11.39 7.77 8.32
N ALA A 88 -11.18 7.02 7.25
CA ALA A 88 -12.23 6.29 6.55
C ALA A 88 -12.37 4.87 7.13
N PRO A 89 -13.54 4.23 6.98
CA PRO A 89 -13.69 2.82 7.26
C PRO A 89 -12.65 2.00 6.49
N LEU A 90 -11.85 1.21 7.21
CA LEU A 90 -10.80 0.39 6.62
C LEU A 90 -11.40 -0.90 6.02
N GLY A 91 -10.85 -1.29 4.88
CA GLY A 91 -10.96 -2.66 4.37
C GLY A 91 -11.73 -2.81 3.06
N GLY A 92 -11.36 -3.86 2.33
CA GLY A 92 -12.12 -4.41 1.21
C GLY A 92 -12.83 -5.72 1.57
N ARG A 93 -13.74 -6.16 0.69
CA ARG A 93 -14.36 -7.49 0.74
C ARG A 93 -13.83 -8.37 -0.40
N GLY A 94 -13.91 -9.69 -0.23
CA GLY A 94 -13.52 -10.67 -1.27
C GLY A 94 -12.07 -11.14 -1.21
N GLY A 95 -11.67 -11.94 -2.21
CA GLY A 95 -10.36 -12.62 -2.27
C GLY A 95 -9.18 -11.66 -2.26
N VAL A 96 -9.23 -10.60 -3.08
CA VAL A 96 -8.17 -9.58 -3.15
C VAL A 96 -7.94 -8.92 -1.78
N ALA A 97 -9.01 -8.58 -1.06
CA ALA A 97 -8.86 -8.02 0.28
C ALA A 97 -8.29 -9.01 1.30
N ARG A 98 -8.45 -10.32 1.08
CA ARG A 98 -7.81 -11.34 1.93
C ARG A 98 -6.31 -11.41 1.62
N GLU A 99 -5.94 -11.34 0.35
CA GLU A 99 -4.54 -11.35 -0.07
C GLU A 99 -3.78 -10.13 0.43
N ILE A 100 -4.35 -8.93 0.28
CA ILE A 100 -3.74 -7.70 0.83
C ILE A 100 -3.59 -7.77 2.34
N ARG A 101 -4.52 -8.41 3.08
CA ARG A 101 -4.35 -8.64 4.53
C ARG A 101 -3.20 -9.58 4.83
N ARG A 102 -3.06 -10.69 4.08
CA ARG A 102 -1.96 -11.65 4.22
C ARG A 102 -0.62 -10.96 3.96
N CYS A 103 -0.49 -10.23 2.86
CA CYS A 103 0.71 -9.47 2.53
C CYS A 103 1.02 -8.40 3.59
N TRP A 104 0.02 -7.65 4.04
CA TRP A 104 0.22 -6.67 5.12
C TRP A 104 0.70 -7.32 6.41
N GLN A 105 0.20 -8.51 6.78
CA GLN A 105 0.69 -9.24 7.96
C GLN A 105 2.19 -9.58 7.83
N ALA A 106 2.65 -9.99 6.64
CA ALA A 106 4.06 -10.25 6.41
C ALA A 106 4.92 -8.98 6.59
N VAL A 107 4.44 -7.82 6.15
CA VAL A 107 5.08 -6.53 6.40
C VAL A 107 5.06 -6.16 7.89
N ALA A 108 3.91 -6.32 8.55
CA ALA A 108 3.71 -5.93 9.95
C ALA A 108 4.62 -6.72 10.91
N LEU A 109 4.91 -7.99 10.61
CA LEU A 109 5.87 -8.81 11.38
C LEU A 109 7.31 -8.27 11.37
N ARG A 110 7.63 -7.35 10.46
CA ARG A 110 8.94 -6.68 10.33
C ARG A 110 8.96 -5.28 10.94
N LEU A 111 7.81 -4.83 11.42
CA LEU A 111 7.61 -3.52 12.05
C LEU A 111 7.52 -3.70 13.58
N PRO A 112 7.64 -2.61 14.36
CA PRO A 112 7.36 -2.69 15.78
C PRO A 112 5.90 -3.09 16.05
N SER A 113 5.62 -3.61 17.24
CA SER A 113 4.34 -4.27 17.57
C SER A 113 3.10 -3.36 17.48
N ASP A 114 3.27 -2.05 17.37
CA ASP A 114 2.19 -1.10 17.16
C ASP A 114 1.60 -1.15 15.73
N PHE A 115 2.28 -1.81 14.79
CA PHE A 115 1.84 -2.01 13.40
C PHE A 115 1.08 -3.32 13.13
N GLU A 116 1.04 -4.23 14.11
CA GLU A 116 0.30 -5.51 14.04
C GLU A 116 -1.21 -5.33 13.73
#